data_AF-A0A9D9X9U5-F1
#
_entry.id   AF-A0A9D9X9U5-F1
#
_cell.length_a   1.000
_cell.length_b   1.000
_cell.length_c   1.000
_cell.angle_alpha   90.00
_cell.angle_beta   90.00
_cell.angle_gamma   90.00
#
_symmetry.space_group_name_H-M   'P 1'
#
loop_
_entity.id
_entity.type
_entity.pdbx_description
1 polymer ?
#
loop_
_entity_poly.entity_id
_entity_poly.type
_entity_poly.pdbx_seq_one_letter_code
_entity_poly.pdbx_strand_id
1 'polypeptide(L)'
;MKTSLICLLLISSFIPVAIVAQRDDRKGPPSEKENEAKIEQLKIAFISKELNLTTAEAQLFWPVFNELEEKLKLIRKESRAIEKEIAEKFDKLTEEESEKMMKTLFDNEERELSLKKEYSAKFSAVIGKKRALKLLSLEHEFKRELLDVLRSQGPPPPPPHHRPNGGRP
;
A
#
# COMPACT_ATOMS: atom_id res chain seq x y z
N MET A 1 25.97 68.61 -33.45
CA MET A 1 27.06 68.06 -32.62
C MET A 1 26.74 66.58 -32.45
N LYS A 2 27.24 65.68 -33.32
CA LYS A 2 28.56 65.01 -33.30
C LYS A 2 28.82 64.35 -31.94
N THR A 3 29.16 63.09 -31.73
CA THR A 3 29.40 61.85 -32.51
C THR A 3 29.66 60.79 -31.44
N SER A 4 29.44 59.51 -31.77
CA SER A 4 29.79 58.31 -31.03
C SER A 4 31.16 58.30 -30.34
N LEU A 5 31.29 57.54 -29.23
CA LEU A 5 32.53 56.81 -28.92
C LEU A 5 32.28 55.58 -28.02
N ILE A 6 32.29 54.44 -28.70
CA ILE A 6 32.60 53.09 -28.22
C ILE A 6 34.07 53.05 -27.79
N CYS A 7 34.42 52.32 -26.71
CA CYS A 7 35.61 51.44 -26.58
C CYS A 7 35.86 51.10 -25.10
N LEU A 8 35.63 49.86 -24.65
CA LEU A 8 36.56 48.70 -24.68
C LEU A 8 37.34 48.58 -23.33
N LEU A 9 36.82 47.78 -22.39
CA LEU A 9 37.36 46.49 -21.92
C LEU A 9 38.80 46.52 -21.40
N LEU A 10 39.02 46.21 -20.10
CA LEU A 10 40.10 45.37 -19.52
C LEU A 10 39.76 45.13 -18.01
N ILE A 11 39.09 44.03 -17.62
CA ILE A 11 39.57 42.67 -17.24
C ILE A 11 40.07 42.53 -15.79
N SER A 12 39.54 41.49 -15.10
CA SER A 12 40.08 40.73 -13.94
C SER A 12 39.96 41.40 -12.55
N SER A 13 39.52 40.79 -11.45
CA SER A 13 39.13 39.42 -11.09
C SER A 13 38.59 39.50 -9.65
N PHE A 14 37.42 38.92 -9.36
CA PHE A 14 37.26 37.84 -8.37
C PHE A 14 35.79 37.41 -8.29
N ILE A 15 35.54 36.21 -8.80
CA ILE A 15 34.37 35.39 -8.51
C ILE A 15 34.59 34.79 -7.10
N PRO A 16 33.56 34.78 -6.25
CA PRO A 16 33.07 33.48 -5.79
C PRO A 16 31.59 33.30 -6.12
N VAL A 17 31.37 32.48 -7.13
CA VAL A 17 30.22 31.59 -7.24
C VAL A 17 30.36 30.65 -6.07
N ALA A 18 29.56 30.86 -5.03
CA ALA A 18 29.34 29.87 -4.00
C ALA A 18 27.84 29.74 -3.76
N ILE A 19 27.27 28.80 -4.51
CA ILE A 19 26.26 27.87 -4.00
C ILE A 19 24.93 28.54 -3.67
N VAL A 20 24.19 28.92 -4.72
CA VAL A 20 22.79 28.49 -4.73
C VAL A 20 22.87 26.97 -4.89
N ALA A 21 22.96 26.28 -3.76
CA ALA A 21 22.62 24.88 -3.69
C ALA A 21 21.19 24.81 -4.20
N GLN A 22 21.01 24.33 -5.43
CA GLN A 22 19.74 23.81 -5.87
C GLN A 22 19.36 22.79 -4.78
N ARG A 23 18.37 23.13 -3.96
CA ARG A 23 17.72 22.17 -3.08
C ARG A 23 17.23 21.08 -4.02
N ASP A 24 17.92 19.95 -3.97
CA ASP A 24 17.54 18.74 -4.65
C ASP A 24 16.17 18.34 -4.07
N ASP A 25 15.08 18.68 -4.76
CA ASP A 25 13.71 18.24 -4.46
C ASP A 25 13.53 16.72 -4.70
N ARG A 26 14.61 15.93 -4.60
CA ARG A 26 14.53 14.48 -4.46
C ARG A 26 14.02 14.18 -3.06
N LYS A 27 12.69 14.25 -2.87
CA LYS A 27 12.04 13.54 -1.78
C LYS A 27 12.60 12.12 -1.76
N GLY A 28 13.16 11.72 -0.62
CA GLY A 28 13.60 10.35 -0.40
C GLY A 28 12.44 9.35 -0.61
N PRO A 29 12.72 8.03 -0.53
CA PRO A 29 11.65 7.05 -0.64
C PRO A 29 10.53 7.37 0.36
N PRO A 30 9.25 7.24 -0.05
CA PRO A 30 8.13 7.59 0.82
C PRO A 30 8.24 6.84 2.15
N SER A 31 7.92 7.54 3.24
CA SER A 31 7.80 6.93 4.56
C SER A 31 6.71 5.86 4.58
N GLU A 32 6.78 4.94 5.54
CA GLU A 32 5.74 3.90 5.73
C GLU A 32 4.34 4.52 5.88
N LYS A 33 4.25 5.63 6.63
CA LYS A 33 3.00 6.37 6.83
C LYS A 33 2.46 6.99 5.54
N GLU A 34 3.33 7.52 4.68
CA GLU A 34 2.91 8.05 3.37
C GLU A 34 2.41 6.94 2.44
N ASN A 35 3.04 5.76 2.48
CA ASN A 35 2.59 4.61 1.71
C ASN A 35 1.23 4.08 2.21
N GLU A 36 1.04 3.99 3.54
CA GLU A 36 -0.23 3.56 4.14
C GLU A 36 -1.37 4.52 3.75
N ALA A 37 -1.15 5.84 3.90
CA ALA A 37 -2.13 6.85 3.51
C ALA A 37 -2.48 6.78 2.01
N LYS A 38 -1.48 6.53 1.14
CA LYS A 38 -1.70 6.36 -0.30
C LYS A 38 -2.56 5.13 -0.60
N ILE A 39 -2.30 4.01 0.07
CA ILE A 39 -3.09 2.78 -0.09
C ILE A 39 -4.53 3.00 0.37
N GLU A 40 -4.72 3.68 1.51
CA GLU A 40 -6.05 4.02 2.02
C GLU A 40 -6.83 4.89 1.03
N GLN A 41 -6.20 5.93 0.46
CA GLN A 41 -6.84 6.78 -0.53
C GLN A 41 -7.26 6.00 -1.79
N LEU A 42 -6.39 5.13 -2.30
CA LEU A 42 -6.72 4.26 -3.43
C LEU A 42 -7.89 3.34 -3.09
N LYS A 43 -7.92 2.79 -1.88
CA LYS A 43 -9.01 1.92 -1.41
C LYS A 43 -10.33 2.67 -1.32
N ILE A 44 -10.32 3.89 -0.77
CA ILE A 44 -11.49 4.75 -0.67
C ILE A 44 -12.06 5.06 -2.05
N ALA A 45 -11.19 5.48 -2.98
CA ALA A 45 -11.60 5.78 -4.35
C ALA A 45 -12.16 4.54 -5.07
N PHE A 46 -11.49 3.40 -4.94
CA PHE A 46 -11.90 2.14 -5.55
C PHE A 46 -13.27 1.67 -5.04
N ILE A 47 -13.46 1.58 -3.73
CA ILE A 47 -14.72 1.13 -3.14
C ILE A 47 -15.87 2.09 -3.45
N SER A 48 -15.62 3.42 -3.37
CA SER A 48 -16.64 4.43 -3.70
C SER A 48 -17.14 4.27 -5.14
N LYS A 49 -16.21 4.07 -6.07
CA LYS A 49 -16.51 3.84 -7.49
C LYS A 49 -17.27 2.54 -7.70
N GLU A 50 -16.79 1.44 -7.13
CA GLU A 50 -17.36 0.12 -7.38
C GLU A 50 -18.75 -0.07 -6.75
N LEU A 51 -19.02 0.60 -5.63
CA LEU A 51 -20.31 0.52 -4.95
C LEU A 51 -21.28 1.64 -5.33
N ASN A 52 -20.84 2.65 -6.10
CA ASN A 52 -21.64 3.83 -6.45
C ASN A 52 -22.36 4.42 -5.23
N LEU A 53 -21.60 4.71 -4.16
CA LEU A 53 -22.17 5.22 -2.92
C LEU A 53 -22.72 6.63 -3.13
N THR A 54 -23.95 6.88 -2.68
CA THR A 54 -24.44 8.26 -2.56
C THR A 54 -23.76 8.96 -1.39
N THR A 55 -23.80 10.29 -1.34
CA THR A 55 -23.23 11.06 -0.21
C THR A 55 -23.83 10.63 1.14
N ALA A 56 -25.14 10.39 1.20
CA ALA A 56 -25.81 9.96 2.42
C ALA A 56 -25.38 8.54 2.83
N GLU A 57 -25.27 7.62 1.88
CA GLU A 57 -24.78 6.26 2.15
C GLU A 57 -23.33 6.27 2.58
N ALA A 58 -22.47 7.07 1.94
CA ALA A 58 -21.05 7.16 2.27
C ALA A 58 -20.83 7.62 3.73
N GLN A 59 -21.62 8.59 4.21
CA GLN A 59 -21.56 9.07 5.59
C GLN A 59 -21.86 7.96 6.62
N LEU A 60 -22.71 6.99 6.27
CA LEU A 60 -23.05 5.84 7.11
C LEU A 60 -22.12 4.65 6.89
N PHE A 61 -21.63 4.47 5.66
CA PHE A 61 -20.83 3.33 5.24
C PHE A 61 -19.41 3.38 5.80
N TRP A 62 -18.71 4.52 5.66
CA TRP A 62 -17.30 4.64 6.02
C TRP A 62 -17.00 4.36 7.49
N PRO A 63 -17.79 4.83 8.47
CA PRO A 63 -17.57 4.48 9.88
C PRO A 63 -17.62 2.97 10.13
N VAL A 64 -18.58 2.27 9.51
CA VAL A 64 -18.72 0.81 9.62
C VAL A 64 -17.57 0.09 8.93
N PHE A 65 -17.15 0.58 7.75
CA PHE A 65 -16.04 0.03 6.99
C PHE A 65 -14.71 0.17 7.75
N ASN A 66 -14.44 1.34 8.30
CA ASN A 66 -13.20 1.61 9.03
C ASN A 66 -13.12 0.79 10.32
N GLU A 67 -14.25 0.60 11.02
CA GLU A 67 -14.28 -0.25 12.22
C GLU A 67 -13.95 -1.72 11.88
N LEU A 68 -14.49 -2.25 10.78
CA LEU A 68 -14.14 -3.59 10.30
C LEU A 68 -12.64 -3.69 9.97
N GLU A 69 -12.12 -2.72 9.22
CA GLU A 69 -10.71 -2.70 8.80
C GLU A 69 -9.76 -2.69 9.99
N GLU A 70 -10.03 -1.87 11.02
CA GLU A 70 -9.21 -1.85 12.23
C GLU A 70 -9.25 -3.20 12.97
N LYS A 71 -10.43 -3.81 13.11
CA LYS A 71 -10.55 -5.13 13.74
C LYS A 71 -9.80 -6.21 12.95
N LEU A 72 -9.92 -6.22 11.62
CA LEU A 72 -9.18 -7.15 10.77
C LEU A 72 -7.67 -6.86 10.80
N LYS A 73 -7.25 -5.60 10.88
CA LYS A 73 -5.83 -5.20 10.97
C LYS A 73 -5.17 -5.80 12.20
N LEU A 74 -5.87 -5.81 13.34
CA LEU A 74 -5.38 -6.42 14.58
C LEU A 74 -5.20 -7.94 14.42
N ILE A 75 -6.19 -8.65 13.88
CA ILE A 75 -6.11 -10.10 13.65
C ILE A 75 -4.96 -10.43 12.68
N ARG A 76 -4.86 -9.71 11.57
CA ARG A 76 -3.78 -9.89 10.58
C ARG A 76 -2.40 -9.55 11.15
N LYS A 77 -2.31 -8.67 12.16
CA LYS A 77 -1.05 -8.38 12.83
C LYS A 77 -0.59 -9.58 13.66
N GLU A 78 -1.51 -10.26 14.33
CA GLU A 78 -1.23 -11.48 15.09
C GLU A 78 -0.80 -12.61 14.15
N SER A 79 -1.52 -12.87 13.06
CA SER A 79 -1.14 -13.88 12.07
C SER A 79 0.24 -13.60 11.46
N ARG A 80 0.52 -12.34 11.08
CA ARG A 80 1.83 -11.95 10.53
C ARG A 80 2.98 -12.12 11.53
N ALA A 81 2.72 -11.95 12.83
CA ALA A 81 3.74 -12.20 13.84
C ALA A 81 4.12 -13.69 13.90
N ILE A 82 3.12 -14.58 13.82
CA ILE A 82 3.33 -16.03 13.77
C ILE A 82 4.05 -16.42 12.47
N GLU A 83 3.61 -15.92 11.31
CA GLU A 83 4.28 -16.18 10.03
C GLU A 83 5.76 -15.77 10.05
N LYS A 84 6.06 -14.62 10.67
CA LYS A 84 7.43 -14.16 10.85
C LYS A 84 8.23 -15.10 11.75
N GLU A 85 7.65 -15.54 12.86
CA GLU A 85 8.31 -16.47 13.78
C GLU A 85 8.62 -17.82 13.12
N ILE A 86 7.67 -18.35 12.34
CA ILE A 86 7.86 -19.53 11.51
C ILE A 86 9.04 -19.31 10.55
N ALA A 87 9.04 -18.19 9.80
CA ALA A 87 10.10 -17.91 8.83
C ALA A 87 11.51 -17.78 9.47
N GLU A 88 11.59 -17.30 10.71
CA GLU A 88 12.87 -17.06 11.40
C GLU A 88 13.38 -18.27 12.19
N LYS A 89 12.48 -19.12 12.71
CA LYS A 89 12.82 -20.12 13.74
C LYS A 89 12.19 -21.51 13.55
N PHE A 90 11.67 -21.83 12.36
CA PHE A 90 10.98 -23.10 12.10
C PHE A 90 11.66 -24.34 12.70
N ASP A 91 12.96 -24.54 12.43
CA ASP A 91 13.71 -25.72 12.89
C ASP A 91 13.90 -25.79 14.41
N LYS A 92 13.58 -24.72 15.14
CA LYS A 92 13.73 -24.61 16.60
C LYS A 92 12.39 -24.67 17.33
N LEU A 93 11.27 -24.74 16.61
CA LEU A 93 9.95 -24.83 17.20
C LEU A 93 9.76 -26.19 17.87
N THR A 94 9.26 -26.16 19.09
CA THR A 94 8.79 -27.37 19.78
C THR A 94 7.42 -27.79 19.25
N GLU A 95 7.02 -29.03 19.54
CA GLU A 95 5.68 -29.53 19.20
C GLU A 95 4.58 -28.67 19.84
N GLU A 96 4.75 -28.29 21.12
CA GLU A 96 3.79 -27.47 21.86
C GLU A 96 3.66 -26.05 21.28
N GLU A 97 4.78 -25.42 20.90
CA GLU A 97 4.77 -24.12 20.22
C GLU A 97 4.08 -24.22 18.86
N SER A 98 4.34 -25.30 18.12
CA SER A 98 3.73 -25.55 16.81
C SER A 98 2.22 -25.72 16.93
N GLU A 99 1.74 -26.52 17.88
CA GLU A 99 0.31 -26.71 18.16
C GLU A 99 -0.36 -25.38 18.52
N LYS A 100 0.27 -24.59 19.39
CA LYS A 100 -0.24 -23.28 19.80
C LYS A 100 -0.34 -22.30 18.62
N MET A 101 0.68 -22.28 17.75
CA MET A 101 0.69 -21.44 16.54
C MET A 101 -0.42 -21.85 15.58
N MET A 102 -0.55 -23.16 15.31
CA MET A 102 -1.63 -23.69 14.46
C MET A 102 -3.00 -23.31 15.00
N LYS A 103 -3.23 -23.54 16.29
CA LYS A 103 -4.50 -23.18 16.94
C LYS A 103 -4.78 -21.68 16.81
N THR A 104 -3.79 -20.84 17.06
CA THR A 104 -3.95 -19.38 16.96
C THR A 104 -4.28 -18.97 15.53
N LEU A 105 -3.64 -19.55 14.52
CA LEU A 105 -3.94 -19.26 13.11
C LEU A 105 -5.40 -19.63 12.76
N PHE A 106 -5.88 -20.80 13.18
CA PHE A 106 -7.29 -21.19 12.96
C PHE A 106 -8.27 -20.30 13.73
N ASP A 107 -7.99 -19.98 15.00
CA ASP A 107 -8.79 -19.05 15.79
C ASP A 107 -8.86 -17.66 15.12
N ASN A 108 -7.76 -17.22 14.48
CA ASN A 108 -7.71 -15.95 13.74
C ASN A 108 -8.63 -16.00 12.51
N GLU A 109 -8.56 -17.08 11.72
CA GLU A 109 -9.43 -17.27 10.55
C GLU A 109 -10.92 -17.29 10.92
N GLU A 110 -11.28 -17.99 12.00
CA GLU A 110 -12.65 -18.00 12.52
C GLU A 110 -13.12 -16.61 12.93
N ARG A 111 -12.27 -15.84 13.63
CA ARG A 111 -12.57 -14.46 14.02
C ARG A 111 -12.73 -13.54 12.81
N GLU A 112 -11.86 -13.64 11.81
CA GLU A 112 -12.01 -12.87 10.57
C GLU A 112 -13.33 -13.18 9.88
N LEU A 113 -13.68 -14.47 9.75
CA LEU A 113 -14.94 -14.89 9.13
C LEU A 113 -16.15 -14.41 9.92
N SER A 114 -16.09 -14.47 11.26
CA SER A 114 -17.15 -13.97 12.15
C SER A 114 -17.40 -12.47 11.94
N LEU A 115 -16.32 -11.67 11.94
CA LEU A 115 -16.41 -10.24 11.64
C LEU A 115 -16.97 -9.98 10.24
N LYS A 116 -16.49 -10.71 9.22
CA LYS A 116 -17.02 -10.56 7.85
C LYS A 116 -18.53 -10.83 7.79
N LYS A 117 -19.03 -11.85 8.50
CA LYS A 117 -20.47 -12.15 8.60
C LYS A 117 -21.24 -11.03 9.29
N GLU A 118 -20.77 -10.57 10.45
CA GLU A 118 -21.40 -9.49 11.22
C GLU A 118 -21.52 -8.20 10.39
N TYR A 119 -20.40 -7.78 9.78
CA TYR A 119 -20.35 -6.53 9.04
C TYR A 119 -21.06 -6.61 7.68
N SER A 120 -21.16 -7.79 7.07
CA SER A 120 -21.99 -7.98 5.86
C SER A 120 -23.45 -7.62 6.12
N ALA A 121 -23.98 -7.93 7.30
CA ALA A 121 -25.32 -7.53 7.70
C ALA A 121 -25.43 -6.00 7.86
N LYS A 122 -24.45 -5.37 8.52
CA LYS A 122 -24.37 -3.90 8.68
C LYS A 122 -24.30 -3.19 7.34
N PHE A 123 -23.42 -3.62 6.43
CA PHE A 123 -23.34 -3.08 5.08
C PHE A 123 -24.63 -3.29 4.30
N SER A 124 -25.24 -4.48 4.39
CA SER A 124 -26.52 -4.75 3.72
C SER A 124 -27.62 -3.79 4.15
N ALA A 125 -27.62 -3.34 5.41
CA ALA A 125 -28.57 -2.35 5.91
C ALA A 125 -28.33 -0.93 5.35
N VAL A 126 -27.07 -0.57 5.05
CA VAL A 126 -26.70 0.76 4.54
C VAL A 126 -26.79 0.84 3.01
N ILE A 127 -26.25 -0.15 2.29
CA ILE A 127 -26.07 -0.11 0.83
C ILE A 127 -26.91 -1.16 0.09
N GLY A 128 -27.66 -1.99 0.80
CA GLY A 128 -28.44 -3.08 0.23
C GLY A 128 -27.63 -4.34 -0.06
N LYS A 129 -28.31 -5.49 -0.06
CA LYS A 129 -27.70 -6.83 -0.13
C LYS A 129 -26.83 -7.06 -1.38
N LYS A 130 -27.26 -6.58 -2.55
CA LYS A 130 -26.50 -6.77 -3.82
C LYS A 130 -25.13 -6.09 -3.77
N ARG A 131 -25.08 -4.86 -3.25
CA ARG A 131 -23.81 -4.12 -3.12
C ARG A 131 -22.97 -4.63 -1.95
N ALA A 132 -23.59 -5.05 -0.84
CA ALA A 132 -22.87 -5.73 0.24
C ALA A 132 -22.22 -7.05 -0.24
N LEU A 133 -22.90 -7.83 -1.07
CA LEU A 133 -22.32 -9.01 -1.72
C LEU A 133 -21.15 -8.63 -2.63
N LYS A 134 -21.29 -7.58 -3.45
CA LYS A 134 -20.19 -7.07 -4.27
C LYS A 134 -18.98 -6.68 -3.42
N LEU A 135 -19.18 -5.99 -2.30
CA LEU A 135 -18.09 -5.60 -1.40
C LEU A 135 -17.24 -6.80 -0.94
N LEU A 136 -17.83 -7.98 -0.75
CA LEU A 136 -17.07 -9.19 -0.41
C LEU A 136 -16.11 -9.65 -1.52
N SER A 137 -16.42 -9.39 -2.80
CA SER A 137 -15.50 -9.67 -3.91
C SER A 137 -14.43 -8.59 -4.09
N LEU A 138 -14.74 -7.34 -3.68
CA LEU A 138 -13.86 -6.19 -3.87
C LEU A 138 -12.54 -6.28 -3.13
N GLU A 139 -12.43 -7.05 -2.02
CA GLU A 139 -11.13 -7.22 -1.33
C GLU A 139 -10.06 -7.82 -2.25
N HIS A 140 -10.42 -8.90 -2.97
CA HIS A 140 -9.50 -9.55 -3.89
C HIS A 140 -9.22 -8.70 -5.12
N GLU A 141 -10.24 -7.99 -5.63
CA GLU A 141 -10.09 -7.07 -6.77
C GLU A 141 -9.18 -5.90 -6.43
N PHE A 142 -9.37 -5.27 -5.27
CA PHE A 142 -8.53 -4.16 -4.81
C PHE A 142 -7.08 -4.59 -4.63
N LYS A 143 -6.82 -5.79 -4.10
CA LYS A 143 -5.45 -6.31 -3.97
C LYS A 143 -4.76 -6.44 -5.34
N ARG A 144 -5.49 -6.88 -6.37
CA ARG A 144 -4.95 -6.94 -7.74
C ARG A 144 -4.68 -5.54 -8.29
N GLU A 145 -5.66 -4.66 -8.19
CA GLU A 145 -5.54 -3.26 -8.65
C GLU A 145 -4.35 -2.55 -7.97
N LEU A 146 -4.19 -2.74 -6.65
CA LEU A 146 -3.09 -2.17 -5.90
C LEU A 146 -1.73 -2.67 -6.40
N LEU A 147 -1.59 -3.97 -6.68
CA LEU A 147 -0.36 -4.52 -7.23
C LEU A 147 -0.04 -3.95 -8.62
N ASP A 148 -1.04 -3.77 -9.46
CA ASP A 148 -0.86 -3.20 -10.79
C ASP A 148 -0.46 -1.72 -10.72
N VAL A 149 -1.09 -0.95 -9.84
CA VAL A 149 -0.69 0.44 -9.55
C VAL A 149 0.75 0.51 -9.04
N LEU A 150 1.13 -0.34 -8.09
CA LEU A 150 2.49 -0.37 -7.55
C LEU A 150 3.54 -0.79 -8.60
N ARG A 151 3.20 -1.72 -9.50
CA ARG A 151 4.06 -2.13 -10.62
C ARG A 151 4.23 -1.01 -11.66
N SER A 152 3.14 -0.32 -11.99
CA SER A 152 3.17 0.79 -12.96
C SER A 152 3.94 2.01 -12.46
N GLN A 153 4.01 2.21 -11.14
CA GLN A 153 4.72 3.31 -10.49
C GLN A 153 6.12 2.93 -9.97
N GLY A 154 6.50 1.65 -10.07
CA GLY A 154 7.83 1.16 -9.69
C GLY A 154 8.82 1.21 -10.86
N PRO A 155 10.14 1.09 -10.57
CA PRO A 155 11.13 0.89 -11.64
C PRO A 155 10.80 -0.36 -12.46
N PRO A 156 11.13 -0.40 -13.76
CA PRO A 156 10.81 -1.53 -14.63
C PRO A 156 11.37 -2.84 -14.02
N PRO A 157 10.66 -3.98 -14.20
CA PRO A 157 11.13 -5.25 -13.69
C PRO A 157 12.54 -5.54 -14.23
N PRO A 158 13.43 -6.16 -13.43
CA PRO A 158 14.74 -6.56 -13.91
C PRO A 158 14.57 -7.46 -15.15
N PRO A 159 15.44 -7.32 -16.17
CA PRO A 159 15.35 -8.16 -17.36
C PRO A 159 15.36 -9.64 -16.96
N PRO A 160 14.62 -10.50 -17.68
CA PRO A 160 14.54 -11.91 -17.35
C PRO A 160 15.96 -12.48 -17.26
N HIS A 161 16.32 -13.04 -16.11
CA HIS A 161 17.59 -13.75 -15.97
C HIS A 161 17.58 -14.89 -17.00
N HIS A 162 18.37 -14.73 -18.07
CA HIS A 162 18.76 -15.81 -18.95
C HIS A 162 19.51 -16.81 -18.07
N ARG A 163 18.81 -17.81 -17.51
CA ARG A 163 19.49 -18.98 -16.95
C ARG A 163 20.20 -19.61 -18.14
N PRO A 164 21.54 -19.72 -18.14
CA PRO A 164 22.25 -20.48 -19.16
C PRO A 164 21.60 -21.86 -19.16
N ASN A 165 21.14 -22.27 -20.34
CA ASN A 165 20.47 -23.54 -20.56
C ASN A 165 21.30 -24.63 -19.87
N GLY A 166 20.80 -25.14 -18.75
CA GLY A 166 21.43 -26.20 -18.00
C GLY A 166 21.31 -27.46 -18.84
N GLY A 167 22.25 -27.63 -19.77
CA GLY A 167 22.43 -28.88 -20.50
C GLY A 167 22.61 -29.98 -19.46
N ARG A 168 21.60 -30.84 -19.36
CA ARG A 168 21.82 -32.15 -18.73
C ARG A 168 22.65 -32.99 -19.71
N PRO A 169 23.66 -33.72 -19.20
CA PRO A 169 24.31 -34.78 -19.97
C PRO A 169 23.33 -35.91 -20.30
#